data_AF-A0AAD8NNV2-F1
#
_entry.id   AF-A0AAD8NNV2-F1
#
_cell.length_a   1.000
_cell.length_b   1.000
_cell.length_c   1.000
_cell.angle_alpha   90.00
_cell.angle_beta   90.00
_cell.angle_gamma   90.00
#
_symmetry.space_group_name_H-M   'P 1'
#
loop_
_entity.id
_entity.type
_entity.pdbx_description
1 polymer ?
#
loop_
_entity_poly.entity_id
_entity_poly.type
_entity_poly.pdbx_seq_one_letter_code
_entity_poly.pdbx_strand_id
1 'polypeptide(L)'
;MTPHLLGKHWVLILLQHHPTYKTWKGHIFDSLKGIKDPSNYPITNTFEDAINQKITWGMVDYRQQPKDWECGYCIMMAMYDFVIHNRERMNAL
;
A
#
# COMPACT_ATOMS: atom_id res chain seq x y z
N MET A 1 4.76 2.62 5.89
CA MET A 1 3.68 1.64 5.75
C MET A 1 2.59 2.02 6.72
N THR A 2 1.35 2.14 6.26
CA THR A 2 0.22 2.62 7.06
C THR A 2 -1.00 1.73 6.78
N PRO A 3 -1.45 0.90 7.74
CA PRO A 3 -2.79 0.31 7.68
C PRO A 3 -3.84 1.41 7.66
N HIS A 4 -4.84 1.27 6.80
CA HIS A 4 -5.97 2.17 6.73
C HIS A 4 -7.28 1.39 6.72
N LEU A 5 -8.21 1.79 7.60
CA LEU A 5 -9.53 1.22 7.67
C LEU A 5 -10.49 2.03 6.78
N LEU A 6 -10.95 1.41 5.70
CA LEU A 6 -11.95 1.95 4.79
C LEU A 6 -13.31 1.30 5.09
N GLY A 7 -14.14 1.98 5.88
CA GLY A 7 -15.40 1.43 6.38
C GLY A 7 -15.15 0.26 7.34
N LYS A 8 -15.31 -0.98 6.85
CA LYS A 8 -15.04 -2.22 7.61
C LYS A 8 -13.90 -3.05 7.02
N HIS A 9 -13.19 -2.51 6.03
CA HIS A 9 -12.16 -3.22 5.27
C HIS A 9 -10.79 -2.60 5.48
N TRP A 10 -9.78 -3.43 5.70
CA TRP A 10 -8.39 -2.98 5.87
C TRP A 10 -7.64 -2.97 4.53
N VAL A 11 -6.99 -1.85 4.25
CA VAL A 11 -6.03 -1.69 3.17
C VAL A 11 -4.69 -1.24 3.71
N LEU A 12 -3.61 -1.50 2.99
CA LEU A 12 -2.28 -1.06 3.36
C LEU A 12 -1.76 -0.04 2.35
N ILE A 13 -1.32 1.10 2.86
CA ILE A 13 -0.66 2.14 2.08
C ILE A 13 0.84 2.07 2.33
N LEU A 14 1.63 2.02 1.25
CA LEU A 14 3.08 2.12 1.29
C LEU A 14 3.52 3.35 0.48
N LEU A 15 4.15 4.31 1.16
CA LEU A 15 4.78 5.46 0.52
C LEU A 15 6.28 5.23 0.38
N GLN A 16 6.80 5.56 -0.80
CA GLN A 16 8.22 5.52 -1.12
C GLN A 16 8.64 6.87 -1.67
N HIS A 17 9.69 7.44 -1.06
CA HIS A 17 10.29 8.68 -1.54
C HIS A 17 11.54 8.35 -2.35
N HIS A 18 11.59 8.82 -3.60
CA HIS A 18 12.77 8.63 -4.43
C HIS A 18 13.87 9.62 -4.00
N PRO A 19 15.02 9.15 -3.47
CA PRO A 19 16.02 10.03 -2.85
C PRO A 19 16.66 11.02 -3.84
N THR A 20 16.84 10.61 -5.11
CA THR A 20 17.43 11.44 -6.19
C THR A 20 16.42 12.41 -6.80
N TYR A 21 15.29 11.91 -7.33
CA TYR A 21 14.31 12.75 -8.04
C TYR A 21 13.36 13.53 -7.12
N LYS A 22 13.41 13.28 -5.80
CA LYS A 22 12.54 13.92 -4.78
C LYS A 22 11.05 13.75 -5.08
N THR A 23 10.68 12.69 -5.78
CA THR A 23 9.29 12.34 -6.10
C THR A 23 8.77 11.27 -5.16
N TRP A 24 7.46 11.22 -4.99
CA TRP A 24 6.77 10.24 -4.17
C TRP A 24 6.02 9.23 -5.02
N LYS A 25 6.12 7.97 -4.63
CA LYS A 25 5.34 6.87 -5.18
C LYS A 25 4.51 6.24 -4.07
N GLY A 26 3.22 6.06 -4.34
CA GLY A 26 2.27 5.46 -3.43
C GLY A 26 1.79 4.11 -3.94
N HIS A 27 1.79 3.12 -3.07
CA HIS A 27 1.35 1.76 -3.36
C HIS A 27 0.18 1.39 -2.45
N ILE A 28 -0.91 0.91 -3.05
CA ILE A 28 -2.13 0.52 -2.34
C ILE A 28 -2.27 -1.00 -2.44
N PHE A 29 -2.24 -1.65 -1.29
CA PHE A 29 -2.50 -3.08 -1.15
C PHE A 29 -3.91 -3.26 -0.60
N ASP A 30 -4.73 -3.96 -1.37
CA ASP A 30 -6.11 -4.24 -1.02
C ASP A 30 -6.40 -5.69 -1.40
N SER A 31 -6.91 -6.47 -0.45
CA SER A 31 -7.23 -7.89 -0.66
C SER A 31 -8.63 -8.14 -1.20
N LEU A 32 -9.53 -7.15 -1.29
CA LEU A 32 -10.87 -7.36 -1.86
C LEU A 32 -10.81 -7.78 -3.33
N LYS A 33 -11.85 -8.43 -3.82
CA LYS A 33 -11.96 -8.77 -5.25
C LYS A 33 -12.60 -7.60 -6.02
N GLY A 34 -12.29 -7.50 -7.30
CA GLY A 34 -12.90 -6.51 -8.20
C GLY A 34 -11.90 -5.50 -8.76
N ILE A 35 -12.43 -4.62 -9.62
CA ILE A 35 -11.66 -3.53 -10.24
C ILE A 35 -11.41 -2.46 -9.18
N LYS A 36 -10.14 -2.07 -9.04
CA LYS A 36 -9.69 -1.09 -8.06
C LYS A 36 -8.93 0.01 -8.76
N ASP A 37 -9.22 1.23 -8.38
CA ASP A 37 -8.52 2.42 -8.86
C ASP A 37 -8.05 3.23 -7.66
N PRO A 38 -6.83 3.80 -7.67
CA PRO A 38 -6.36 4.68 -6.60
C PRO A 38 -7.32 5.83 -6.25
N SER A 39 -8.10 6.35 -7.20
CA SER A 39 -9.10 7.40 -6.97
C SER A 39 -10.20 6.99 -5.99
N ASN A 40 -10.42 5.68 -5.80
CA ASN A 40 -11.43 5.16 -4.89
C ASN A 40 -10.99 5.19 -3.41
N TYR A 41 -9.76 5.62 -3.12
CA TYR A 41 -9.20 5.64 -1.77
C TYR A 41 -8.95 7.09 -1.33
N PRO A 42 -9.87 7.73 -0.58
CA PRO A 42 -9.78 9.13 -0.20
C PRO A 42 -8.50 9.50 0.58
N ILE A 43 -7.89 8.53 1.26
CA ILE A 43 -6.62 8.72 1.97
C ILE A 43 -5.47 9.16 1.04
N THR A 44 -5.55 8.87 -0.26
CA THR A 44 -4.56 9.32 -1.25
C THR A 44 -4.45 10.84 -1.28
N ASN A 45 -5.59 11.55 -1.30
CA ASN A 45 -5.64 13.01 -1.24
C ASN A 45 -5.05 13.53 0.08
N THR A 46 -5.37 12.89 1.21
CA THR A 46 -4.81 13.27 2.52
C THR A 46 -3.29 13.22 2.55
N PHE A 47 -2.69 12.20 1.91
CA PHE A 47 -1.23 12.12 1.80
C PHE A 47 -0.64 13.20 0.88
N GLU A 48 -1.27 13.46 -0.26
CA GLU A 48 -0.82 14.53 -1.17
C GLU A 48 -0.87 15.90 -0.50
N ASP A 49 -1.95 16.19 0.23
CA ASP A 49 -2.12 17.45 0.96
C ASP A 49 -1.08 17.58 2.08
N ALA A 50 -0.83 16.51 2.85
CA ALA A 50 0.15 16.52 3.92
C ALA A 50 1.60 16.65 3.43
N ILE A 51 1.91 16.04 2.28
CA ILE A 51 3.24 16.11 1.64
C ILE A 51 3.41 17.39 0.82
N ASN A 52 2.30 18.05 0.46
CA ASN A 52 2.23 19.18 -0.45
C ASN A 52 2.89 18.91 -1.82
N GLN A 53 2.71 17.68 -2.32
CA GLN A 53 3.18 17.25 -3.65
C GLN A 53 2.24 16.18 -4.21
N LYS A 54 2.19 16.09 -5.54
CA LYS A 54 1.51 14.97 -6.22
C LYS A 54 2.28 13.66 -6.02
N ILE A 55 1.53 12.57 -5.84
CA ILE A 55 2.07 11.24 -5.61
C ILE A 55 1.62 10.36 -6.77
N THR A 56 2.55 9.63 -7.38
CA THR A 56 2.19 8.62 -8.39
C THR A 56 1.67 7.39 -7.67
N TRP A 57 0.35 7.18 -7.72
CA TRP A 57 -0.32 6.05 -7.08
C TRP A 57 -0.41 4.83 -7.99
N GLY A 58 -0.27 3.64 -7.40
CA GLY A 58 -0.53 2.37 -8.07
C GLY A 58 -1.17 1.35 -7.15
N MET A 59 -2.10 0.57 -7.71
CA MET A 59 -2.61 -0.63 -7.07
C MET A 59 -1.55 -1.74 -7.15
N VAL A 60 -1.33 -2.43 -6.05
CA VAL A 60 -0.50 -3.64 -6.04
C VAL A 60 -1.40 -4.84 -6.29
N ASP A 61 -1.06 -5.64 -7.30
CA ASP A 61 -1.67 -6.96 -7.46
C ASP A 61 -1.19 -7.85 -6.31
N TYR A 62 -2.11 -8.18 -5.41
CA TYR A 62 -1.80 -8.87 -4.16
C TYR A 62 -2.84 -9.96 -3.89
N ARG A 63 -2.48 -10.88 -3.00
CA ARG A 63 -3.33 -12.01 -2.60
C ARG A 63 -4.73 -11.52 -2.23
N GLN A 64 -5.71 -11.96 -3.00
CA GLN A 64 -7.11 -11.68 -2.73
C GLN A 64 -7.60 -12.50 -1.53
N GLN A 65 -8.39 -11.88 -0.66
CA GLN A 65 -8.96 -12.56 0.48
C GLN A 65 -9.99 -13.61 0.01
N PRO A 66 -9.96 -14.83 0.59
CA PRO A 66 -10.94 -15.86 0.24
C PRO A 66 -12.36 -15.52 0.69
N LYS A 67 -12.50 -14.91 1.88
CA LYS A 67 -13.77 -14.50 2.49
C LYS A 67 -13.68 -13.05 2.98
N ASP A 68 -14.66 -12.57 3.73
CA ASP A 68 -14.82 -11.14 4.01
C ASP A 68 -14.00 -10.61 5.21
N TRP A 69 -13.46 -11.48 6.05
CA TRP A 69 -12.87 -11.08 7.35
C TRP A 69 -11.34 -11.11 7.38
N GLU A 70 -10.70 -11.67 6.35
CA GLU A 70 -9.26 -11.88 6.31
C GLU A 70 -8.46 -10.63 5.91
N CYS A 71 -9.10 -9.50 5.64
CA CYS A 71 -8.44 -8.26 5.19
C CYS A 71 -7.30 -7.80 6.11
N GLY A 72 -7.52 -7.84 7.44
CA GLY A 72 -6.51 -7.52 8.44
C GLY A 72 -5.31 -8.46 8.38
N TYR A 73 -5.54 -9.75 8.18
CA TYR A 73 -4.48 -10.75 8.04
C TYR A 73 -3.68 -10.53 6.74
N CYS A 74 -4.37 -10.25 5.62
CA CYS A 74 -3.73 -9.99 4.34
C CYS A 74 -2.79 -8.79 4.39
N ILE A 75 -3.17 -7.68 5.05
CA ILE A 75 -2.28 -6.52 5.18
C ILE A 75 -1.06 -6.80 6.07
N MET A 76 -1.21 -7.61 7.11
CA MET A 76 -0.08 -8.01 7.97
C MET A 76 0.92 -8.87 7.20
N MET A 77 0.43 -9.79 6.37
CA MET A 77 1.29 -10.58 5.47
C MET A 77 2.01 -9.69 4.47
N ALA A 78 1.33 -8.71 3.86
CA ALA A 78 1.95 -7.78 2.93
C ALA A 78 3.08 -6.96 3.59
N MET A 79 2.89 -6.51 4.84
CA MET A 79 3.93 -5.84 5.61
C MET A 79 5.12 -6.76 5.89
N TYR A 80 4.85 -7.99 6.32
CA TYR A 80 5.87 -8.98 6.61
C TYR A 80 6.70 -9.29 5.36
N ASP A 81 6.03 -9.61 4.26
CA ASP A 81 6.65 -9.88 2.96
C ASP A 81 7.53 -8.71 2.54
N PHE A 82 7.03 -7.47 2.63
CA PHE A 82 7.81 -6.29 2.29
C PHE A 82 9.10 -6.18 3.12
N VAL A 83 9.04 -6.37 4.44
CA VAL A 83 10.21 -6.27 5.32
C VAL A 83 11.22 -7.38 5.02
N ILE A 84 10.78 -8.62 4.88
CA ILE A 84 11.66 -9.77 4.64
C ILE A 84 12.33 -9.66 3.27
N HIS A 85 11.58 -9.37 2.19
CA HIS A 85 12.16 -9.25 0.85
C HIS A 85 13.22 -8.14 0.78
N ASN A 86 13.01 -7.01 1.46
CA ASN A 86 14.02 -5.94 1.50
C ASN A 86 15.25 -6.36 2.31
N ARG A 87 15.06 -7.05 3.44
CA ARG A 87 16.18 -7.56 4.24
C ARG A 87 17.05 -8.53 3.45
N GLU A 88 16.44 -9.49 2.76
CA GLU A 88 17.15 -10.47 1.94
C GLU A 88 17.91 -9.80 0.79
N ARG A 89 17.30 -8.82 0.12
CA ARG A 89 17.98 -8.02 -0.92
C ARG A 89 19.19 -7.26 -0.39
N MET A 90 19.11 -6.68 0.81
CA MET A 90 20.24 -5.97 1.41
C MET A 90 21.39 -6.92 1.79
N ASN A 91 21.08 -8.15 2.19
CA ASN A 91 22.11 -9.15 2.54
C ASN A 91 22.77 -9.82 1.33
N ALA A 92 22.19 -9.67 0.14
CA ALA A 92 22.71 -10.21 -1.12
C ALA A 92 23.61 -9.22 -1.90
N LEU A 93 23.74 -7.99 -1.40
CA LEU A 93 24.60 -6.92 -1.92
C LEU A 93 25.89 -6.83 -1.09
#